data_AF-A0AAD1ZUZ8-F1
#
_entry.id   AF-A0AAD1ZUZ8-F1
#
_cell.length_a   1.000
_cell.length_b   1.000
_cell.length_c   1.000
_cell.angle_alpha   90.00
_cell.angle_beta   90.00
_cell.angle_gamma   90.00
#
_symmetry.space_group_name_H-M   'P 1'
#
loop_
_entity.id
_entity.type
_entity.pdbx_description
1 polymer ?
#
loop_
_entity_poly.entity_id
_entity_poly.type
_entity_poly.pdbx_seq_one_letter_code
_entity_poly.pdbx_strand_id
1 'polypeptide(L)'
;MVLSVLLRFIYPPPSNQFVTAMSVISLVSLGNAGIMELKGKHMQYSKLWNFGVDQKIPADKKAKVSSKTGMIIAYTPAFLASVTSFVLVPVGDFRFDLLRSAITIHFFKRIFEVLFVHKFSGWMDTEAATAVSLSYFINSATTIYSHHLIQGLPEPQTDLKHCFVLDGKELCN
;
A
#
# COMPACT_ATOMS: atom_id res chain seq x y z
N MET A 1 -13.82 15.00 23.28
CA MET A 1 -13.66 16.08 22.27
C MET A 1 -12.71 15.70 21.14
N VAL A 2 -11.51 15.16 21.42
CA VAL A 2 -10.55 14.71 20.38
C VAL A 2 -11.15 13.67 19.42
N LEU A 3 -11.85 12.67 19.94
CA LEU A 3 -12.50 11.64 19.12
C LEU A 3 -13.59 12.22 18.19
N SER A 4 -14.33 13.23 18.66
CA SER A 4 -15.39 13.89 17.87
C SER A 4 -14.82 14.77 16.76
N VAL A 5 -13.68 15.44 17.02
CA VAL A 5 -12.95 16.21 16.00
C VAL A 5 -12.28 15.26 15.00
N LEU A 6 -11.70 14.16 15.47
CA LEU A 6 -11.12 13.11 14.63
C LEU A 6 -12.19 12.50 13.72
N LEU A 7 -13.36 12.16 14.25
CA LEU A 7 -14.47 11.61 13.45
C LEU A 7 -15.04 12.63 12.46
N ARG A 8 -15.08 13.93 12.79
CA ARG A 8 -15.48 15.00 11.84
C ARG A 8 -14.45 15.24 10.74
N PHE A 9 -13.17 15.07 11.06
CA PHE A 9 -12.07 15.17 10.08
C PHE A 9 -12.02 13.94 9.16
N ILE A 10 -12.23 12.76 9.74
CA ILE A 10 -12.31 11.51 9.01
C ILE A 10 -13.57 11.57 8.12
N TYR A 11 -14.76 11.79 8.68
CA TYR A 11 -16.07 11.73 8.00
C TYR A 11 -16.79 13.10 7.85
N PRO A 12 -16.32 14.06 7.02
CA PRO A 12 -17.10 15.26 6.70
C PRO A 12 -18.09 14.99 5.54
N PRO A 13 -19.30 15.59 5.56
CA PRO A 13 -20.15 15.65 4.36
C PRO A 13 -19.57 16.63 3.33
N PRO A 14 -20.08 16.67 2.09
CA PRO A 14 -19.83 15.74 0.98
C PRO A 14 -18.41 15.85 0.36
N SER A 15 -17.53 16.72 0.86
CA SER A 15 -16.13 16.83 0.41
C SER A 15 -15.20 16.20 1.44
N ASN A 16 -14.73 14.97 1.17
CA ASN A 16 -13.79 14.32 2.07
C ASN A 16 -12.37 14.89 1.93
N GLN A 17 -12.08 15.95 2.70
CA GLN A 17 -10.77 16.63 2.73
C GLN A 17 -9.61 15.67 2.98
N PHE A 18 -9.83 14.60 3.76
CA PHE A 18 -8.82 13.58 4.01
C PHE A 18 -8.47 12.82 2.73
N VAL A 19 -9.47 12.32 1.97
CA VAL A 19 -9.23 11.64 0.70
C VAL A 19 -8.55 12.56 -0.32
N THR A 20 -8.96 13.83 -0.39
CA THR A 20 -8.32 14.82 -1.26
C THR A 20 -6.86 15.06 -0.86
N ALA A 21 -6.60 15.28 0.43
CA ALA A 21 -5.23 15.50 0.93
C ALA A 21 -4.33 14.29 0.66
N MET A 22 -4.80 13.08 0.97
CA MET A 22 -4.04 11.85 0.73
C MET A 22 -3.78 11.60 -0.77
N SER A 23 -4.72 11.98 -1.64
CA SER A 23 -4.53 11.90 -3.10
C SER A 23 -3.47 12.88 -3.58
N VAL A 24 -3.49 14.13 -3.11
CA VAL A 24 -2.47 15.14 -3.43
C VAL A 24 -1.09 14.71 -2.93
N ILE A 25 -1.00 14.22 -1.68
CA ILE A 25 0.25 13.71 -1.11
C ILE A 25 0.78 12.56 -1.95
N SER A 26 -0.08 11.63 -2.37
CA SER A 26 0.31 10.49 -3.20
C SER A 26 0.83 10.95 -4.56
N LEU A 27 0.16 11.89 -5.24
CA LEU A 27 0.60 12.45 -6.52
C LEU A 27 1.96 13.15 -6.41
N VAL A 28 2.14 13.99 -5.40
CA VAL A 28 3.40 14.71 -5.17
C VAL A 28 4.52 13.73 -4.83
N SER A 29 4.24 12.73 -4.00
CA SER A 29 5.22 11.70 -3.62
C SER A 29 5.66 10.88 -4.83
N LEU A 30 4.71 10.41 -5.66
CA LEU A 30 5.00 9.61 -6.85
C LEU A 30 5.72 10.43 -7.92
N GLY A 31 5.31 11.69 -8.12
CA GLY A 31 5.98 12.62 -9.02
C GLY A 31 7.41 12.91 -8.59
N ASN A 32 7.65 13.14 -7.29
CA ASN A 32 8.99 13.33 -6.76
C ASN A 32 9.85 12.07 -6.91
N ALA A 33 9.29 10.88 -6.65
CA ALA A 33 9.98 9.61 -6.87
C ALA A 33 10.40 9.43 -8.33
N GLY A 34 9.50 9.67 -9.28
CA GLY A 34 9.81 9.62 -10.72
C GLY A 34 10.90 10.62 -11.13
N ILE A 35 10.85 11.86 -10.62
CA ILE A 35 11.90 12.86 -10.88
C ILE A 35 13.25 12.42 -10.28
N MET A 36 13.26 11.78 -9.11
CA MET A 36 14.49 11.25 -8.51
C MET A 36 15.09 10.11 -9.32
N GLU A 37 14.26 9.23 -9.89
CA GLU A 37 14.70 8.18 -10.82
C GLU A 37 15.32 8.77 -12.09
N LEU A 38 14.68 9.76 -12.70
CA LEU A 38 15.23 10.48 -13.87
C LEU A 38 16.56 11.19 -13.57
N LYS A 39 16.76 11.65 -12.32
CA LYS A 39 18.00 12.27 -11.85
C LYS A 39 19.07 11.24 -11.45
N GLY A 40 18.82 9.93 -11.63
CA GLY A 40 19.74 8.85 -11.27
C GLY A 40 19.81 8.53 -9.77
N LYS A 41 19.00 9.19 -8.93
CA LYS A 41 18.85 8.87 -7.50
C LYS A 41 17.75 7.83 -7.32
N HIS A 42 17.96 6.63 -7.87
CA HIS A 42 16.98 5.55 -7.77
C HIS A 42 17.08 4.80 -6.44
N MET A 43 15.98 4.17 -6.03
CA MET A 43 15.99 3.20 -4.94
C MET A 43 16.89 2.02 -5.38
N GLN A 44 18.03 1.84 -4.70
CA GLN A 44 19.08 0.87 -5.06
C GLN A 44 18.65 -0.57 -4.73
N TYR A 45 17.63 -1.06 -5.44
CA TYR A 45 16.99 -2.34 -5.15
C TYR A 45 17.72 -3.53 -5.77
N SER A 46 18.46 -3.31 -6.87
CA SER A 46 19.08 -4.37 -7.66
C SER A 46 20.58 -4.50 -7.41
N LYS A 47 21.01 -5.74 -7.14
CA LYS A 47 22.42 -6.14 -7.02
C LYS A 47 23.25 -5.84 -8.29
N LEU A 48 22.59 -5.69 -9.44
CA LEU A 48 23.22 -5.56 -10.76
C LEU A 48 23.79 -4.16 -11.07
N TRP A 49 23.44 -3.12 -10.31
CA TRP A 49 23.87 -1.73 -10.60
C TRP A 49 24.86 -1.15 -9.57
N ASN A 50 25.45 -1.98 -8.71
CA ASN A 50 26.44 -1.51 -7.73
C ASN A 50 27.89 -1.47 -8.25
N PHE A 51 28.12 -1.81 -9.53
CA PHE A 51 29.45 -1.72 -10.15
C PHE A 51 29.64 -0.33 -10.79
N GLY A 52 30.02 0.67 -10.00
CA GLY A 52 30.66 1.88 -10.55
C GLY A 52 30.00 3.23 -10.30
N VAL A 53 28.98 3.34 -9.43
CA VAL A 53 28.52 4.68 -8.99
C VAL A 53 29.29 5.08 -7.73
N ASP A 54 30.33 5.88 -7.94
CA ASP A 54 31.10 6.55 -6.91
C ASP A 54 30.18 7.53 -6.15
N GLN A 55 29.53 7.07 -5.08
CA GLN A 55 28.66 7.91 -4.27
C GLN A 55 29.49 8.70 -3.26
N LYS A 56 29.52 10.03 -3.48
CA LYS A 56 30.00 11.07 -2.54
C LYS A 56 29.20 11.17 -1.21
N ILE A 57 28.52 10.10 -0.78
CA ILE A 57 27.84 10.05 0.51
C ILE A 57 28.54 8.96 1.32
N PRO A 58 29.16 9.28 2.48
CA PRO A 58 29.94 8.32 3.23
C PRO A 58 29.07 7.11 3.57
N ALA A 59 29.50 5.94 3.09
CA ALA A 59 28.83 4.64 3.25
C ALA A 59 28.65 4.24 4.73
N ASP A 60 29.30 4.95 5.65
CA ASP A 60 29.37 4.70 7.08
C ASP A 60 28.11 5.13 7.87
N LYS A 61 27.14 5.83 7.25
CA LYS A 61 25.94 6.33 7.95
C LYS A 61 24.60 5.73 7.52
N LYS A 62 24.56 4.88 6.50
CA LYS A 62 23.29 4.28 6.06
C LYS A 62 23.02 3.01 6.84
N ALA A 63 22.03 3.05 7.72
CA ALA A 63 21.55 1.86 8.40
C ALA A 63 21.02 0.87 7.34
N LYS A 64 21.53 -0.37 7.40
CA LYS A 64 21.20 -1.44 6.47
C LYS A 64 20.55 -2.55 7.25
N VAL A 65 19.41 -3.04 6.76
CA VAL A 65 18.73 -4.22 7.30
C VAL A 65 18.87 -5.38 6.34
N SER A 66 18.77 -6.61 6.86
CA SER A 66 18.71 -7.78 5.98
C SER A 66 17.56 -7.60 5.00
N SER A 67 17.76 -7.93 3.73
CA SER A 67 16.72 -7.74 2.72
C SER A 67 15.43 -8.48 3.10
N LYS A 68 15.52 -9.69 3.68
CA LYS A 68 14.36 -10.43 4.21
C LYS A 68 13.60 -9.63 5.28
N THR A 69 14.31 -9.13 6.29
CA THR A 69 13.72 -8.32 7.36
C THR A 69 13.11 -7.03 6.82
N GLY A 70 13.79 -6.37 5.88
CA GLY A 70 13.31 -5.17 5.22
C GLY A 70 11.99 -5.39 4.49
N MET A 71 11.86 -6.48 3.74
CA MET A 71 10.61 -6.83 3.06
C MET A 71 9.46 -7.14 4.03
N ILE A 72 9.76 -7.84 5.13
CA ILE A 72 8.75 -8.10 6.17
C ILE A 72 8.26 -6.78 6.76
N ILE A 73 9.18 -5.89 7.13
CA ILE A 73 8.85 -4.56 7.67
C ILE A 73 8.03 -3.75 6.65
N ALA A 74 8.36 -3.82 5.36
CA ALA A 74 7.64 -3.09 4.32
C ALA A 74 6.16 -3.53 4.18
N TYR A 75 5.88 -4.82 4.29
CA TYR A 75 4.52 -5.34 4.06
C TYR A 75 3.67 -5.46 5.32
N THR A 76 4.29 -5.67 6.49
CA THR A 76 3.56 -5.97 7.73
C THR A 76 2.57 -4.88 8.14
N PRO A 77 2.91 -3.57 8.10
CA PRO A 77 1.96 -2.53 8.50
C PRO A 77 0.72 -2.47 7.60
N ALA A 78 0.88 -2.68 6.30
CA ALA A 78 -0.25 -2.71 5.35
C ALA A 78 -1.15 -3.93 5.58
N PHE A 79 -0.56 -5.11 5.80
CA PHE A 79 -1.29 -6.30 6.20
C PHE A 79 -2.08 -6.05 7.50
N LEU A 80 -1.42 -5.53 8.52
CA LEU A 80 -2.04 -5.26 9.82
C LEU A 80 -3.18 -4.24 9.71
N ALA A 81 -3.02 -3.18 8.92
CA ALA A 81 -4.10 -2.22 8.65
C ALA A 81 -5.32 -2.89 8.02
N SER A 82 -5.11 -3.79 7.06
CA SER A 82 -6.19 -4.52 6.39
C SER A 82 -6.92 -5.48 7.34
N VAL A 83 -6.18 -6.23 8.18
CA VAL A 83 -6.77 -7.13 9.18
C VAL A 83 -7.52 -6.36 10.25
N THR A 84 -6.92 -5.28 10.74
CA THR A 84 -7.54 -4.39 11.74
C THR A 84 -8.81 -3.76 11.20
N SER A 85 -8.88 -3.52 9.88
CA SER A 85 -10.10 -3.03 9.27
C SER A 85 -11.28 -3.93 9.59
N PHE A 86 -11.16 -5.26 9.54
CA PHE A 86 -12.25 -6.23 9.82
C PHE A 86 -12.86 -6.07 11.21
N VAL A 87 -12.09 -5.56 12.17
CA VAL A 87 -12.55 -5.34 13.55
C VAL A 87 -13.09 -3.93 13.75
N LEU A 88 -12.41 -2.92 13.20
CA LEU A 88 -12.71 -1.50 13.48
C LEU A 88 -13.80 -0.91 12.58
N VAL A 89 -13.93 -1.40 11.34
CA VAL A 89 -14.88 -0.86 10.37
C VAL A 89 -16.09 -1.79 10.30
N PRO A 90 -17.32 -1.26 10.45
CA PRO A 90 -18.54 -2.06 10.33
C PRO A 90 -18.58 -2.89 9.05
N VAL A 91 -19.24 -4.05 9.12
CA VAL A 91 -19.48 -4.88 7.93
C VAL A 91 -20.25 -4.03 6.93
N GLY A 92 -19.72 -3.96 5.71
CA GLY A 92 -20.28 -3.14 4.63
C GLY A 92 -20.91 -4.02 3.55
N ASP A 93 -21.07 -3.44 2.36
CA ASP A 93 -21.54 -4.16 1.19
C ASP A 93 -20.54 -5.25 0.75
N PHE A 94 -21.01 -6.24 -0.01
CA PHE A 94 -20.17 -7.32 -0.56
C PHE A 94 -18.91 -6.81 -1.28
N ARG A 95 -18.99 -5.66 -1.97
CA ARG A 95 -17.84 -5.03 -2.65
C ARG A 95 -16.76 -4.60 -1.66
N PHE A 96 -17.16 -4.09 -0.51
CA PHE A 96 -16.26 -3.66 0.55
C PHE A 96 -15.55 -4.84 1.17
N ASP A 97 -16.27 -5.94 1.42
CA ASP A 97 -15.69 -7.17 1.96
C ASP A 97 -14.75 -7.85 0.96
N LEU A 98 -15.07 -7.83 -0.34
CA LEU A 98 -14.19 -8.31 -1.39
C LEU A 98 -12.88 -7.49 -1.44
N LEU A 99 -12.98 -6.16 -1.38
CA LEU A 99 -11.80 -5.28 -1.37
C LEU A 99 -10.90 -5.55 -0.15
N ARG A 100 -11.47 -5.58 1.06
CA ARG A 100 -10.69 -5.84 2.29
C ARG A 100 -10.02 -7.20 2.22
N SER A 101 -10.77 -8.22 1.79
CA SER A 101 -10.24 -9.58 1.61
C SER A 101 -9.12 -9.61 0.58
N ALA A 102 -9.27 -8.95 -0.57
CA ALA A 102 -8.25 -8.90 -1.60
C ALA A 102 -6.96 -8.22 -1.11
N ILE A 103 -7.06 -7.11 -0.39
CA ILE A 103 -5.89 -6.43 0.20
C ILE A 103 -5.22 -7.33 1.23
N THR A 104 -5.99 -7.95 2.13
CA THR A 104 -5.46 -8.87 3.15
C THR A 104 -4.78 -10.07 2.53
N ILE A 105 -5.42 -10.73 1.56
CA ILE A 105 -4.85 -11.88 0.84
C ILE A 105 -3.60 -11.47 0.07
N HIS A 106 -3.60 -10.30 -0.57
CA HIS A 106 -2.44 -9.77 -1.30
C HIS A 106 -1.22 -9.64 -0.38
N PHE A 107 -1.34 -8.92 0.74
CA PHE A 107 -0.22 -8.74 1.65
C PHE A 107 0.13 -10.00 2.42
N PHE A 108 -0.85 -10.86 2.73
CA PHE A 108 -0.58 -12.18 3.30
C PHE A 108 0.28 -13.03 2.36
N LYS A 109 -0.09 -13.12 1.08
CA LYS A 109 0.70 -13.81 0.05
C LYS A 109 2.11 -13.24 -0.01
N ARG A 110 2.27 -11.92 -0.01
CA ARG A 110 3.59 -11.27 -0.03
C ARG A 110 4.43 -11.63 1.20
N ILE A 111 3.87 -11.61 2.40
CA ILE A 111 4.59 -12.00 3.62
C ILE A 111 4.97 -13.48 3.57
N PHE A 112 4.07 -14.35 3.12
CA PHE A 112 4.32 -15.79 3.00
C PHE A 112 5.43 -16.08 1.98
N GLU A 113 5.37 -15.43 0.82
CA GLU A 113 6.43 -15.49 -0.19
C GLU A 113 7.78 -15.06 0.36
N VAL A 114 7.80 -14.01 1.19
CA VAL A 114 9.04 -13.50 1.80
C VAL A 114 9.62 -14.49 2.82
N LEU A 115 8.75 -15.18 3.56
CA LEU A 115 9.17 -16.11 4.60
C LEU A 115 9.69 -17.44 4.04
N PHE A 116 9.00 -17.99 3.03
CA PHE A 116 9.18 -19.38 2.61
C PHE A 116 9.67 -19.56 1.18
N VAL A 117 9.34 -18.66 0.26
CA VAL A 117 9.62 -18.85 -1.19
C VAL A 117 10.88 -18.10 -1.61
N HIS A 118 11.00 -16.83 -1.21
CA HIS A 118 12.08 -15.97 -1.66
C HIS A 118 13.36 -16.20 -0.87
N LYS A 119 14.43 -16.53 -1.60
CA LYS A 119 15.79 -16.52 -1.07
C LYS A 119 16.38 -15.11 -1.21
N PHE A 120 16.14 -14.28 -0.21
CA PHE A 120 16.78 -12.96 -0.15
C PHE A 120 18.27 -13.11 0.10
N SER A 121 19.07 -12.46 -0.75
CA SER A 121 20.52 -12.31 -0.53
C SER A 121 20.88 -10.83 -0.66
N GLY A 122 21.46 -10.26 0.38
CA GLY A 122 21.87 -8.86 0.41
C GLY A 122 21.17 -8.02 1.47
N TRP A 123 21.37 -6.71 1.36
CA TRP A 123 20.96 -5.70 2.32
C TRP A 123 20.01 -4.71 1.67
N MET A 124 19.10 -4.17 2.47
CA MET A 124 18.17 -3.12 2.05
C MET A 124 18.42 -1.87 2.89
N ASP A 125 18.38 -0.70 2.24
CA ASP A 125 18.46 0.59 2.92
C ASP A 125 17.22 0.77 3.82
N THR A 126 17.42 1.10 5.09
CA THR A 126 16.33 1.30 6.06
C THR A 126 15.41 2.45 5.68
N GLU A 127 15.93 3.50 5.06
CA GLU A 127 15.12 4.65 4.63
C GLU A 127 14.16 4.21 3.53
N ALA A 128 14.64 3.41 2.57
CA ALA A 128 13.81 2.82 1.53
C ALA A 128 12.76 1.86 2.11
N ALA A 129 13.15 1.01 3.07
CA ALA A 129 12.22 0.12 3.76
C ALA A 129 11.07 0.88 4.44
N THR A 130 11.42 1.97 5.14
CA THR A 130 10.47 2.81 5.87
C THR A 130 9.56 3.57 4.91
N ALA A 131 10.11 4.15 3.84
CA ALA A 131 9.33 4.85 2.83
C ALA A 131 8.31 3.91 2.16
N VAL A 132 8.76 2.73 1.72
CA VAL A 132 7.88 1.72 1.10
C VAL A 132 6.80 1.25 2.09
N SER A 133 7.19 0.99 3.34
CA SER A 133 6.25 0.62 4.40
C SER A 133 5.15 1.66 4.58
N LEU A 134 5.53 2.93 4.67
CA LEU A 134 4.61 4.03 4.88
C LEU A 134 3.67 4.19 3.68
N SER A 135 4.19 4.11 2.46
CA SER A 135 3.41 4.18 1.23
C SER A 135 2.36 3.05 1.15
N TYR A 136 2.74 1.80 1.43
CA TYR A 136 1.78 0.69 1.41
C TYR A 136 0.72 0.80 2.50
N PHE A 137 1.10 1.23 3.71
CA PHE A 137 0.17 1.46 4.81
C PHE A 137 -0.85 2.55 4.43
N ILE A 138 -0.35 3.72 4.00
CA ILE A 138 -1.17 4.86 3.59
C ILE A 138 -2.12 4.44 2.47
N ASN A 139 -1.60 3.82 1.41
CA ASN A 139 -2.42 3.48 0.25
C ASN A 139 -3.51 2.46 0.61
N SER A 140 -3.18 1.45 1.41
CA SER A 140 -4.15 0.44 1.85
C SER A 140 -5.22 1.05 2.76
N ALA A 141 -4.80 1.87 3.73
CA ALA A 141 -5.72 2.55 4.64
C ALA A 141 -6.65 3.52 3.90
N THR A 142 -6.12 4.35 3.01
CA THR A 142 -6.91 5.28 2.19
C THR A 142 -7.84 4.52 1.23
N THR A 143 -7.42 3.41 0.64
CA THR A 143 -8.27 2.60 -0.25
C THR A 143 -9.47 2.02 0.51
N ILE A 144 -9.22 1.39 1.67
CA ILE A 144 -10.30 0.86 2.53
C ILE A 144 -11.20 1.99 2.99
N TYR A 145 -10.62 3.12 3.39
CA TYR A 145 -11.36 4.27 3.85
C TYR A 145 -12.28 4.89 2.78
N SER A 146 -11.74 5.12 1.59
CA SER A 146 -12.51 5.62 0.44
C SER A 146 -13.64 4.67 0.05
N HIS A 147 -13.40 3.36 0.09
CA HIS A 147 -14.44 2.38 -0.24
C HIS A 147 -15.53 2.29 0.85
N HIS A 148 -15.20 2.59 2.10
CA HIS A 148 -16.21 2.73 3.16
C HIS A 148 -17.10 3.96 2.94
N LEU A 149 -16.53 5.09 2.49
CA LEU A 149 -17.29 6.33 2.25
C LEU A 149 -18.30 6.24 1.11
N ILE A 150 -18.00 5.44 0.09
CA ILE A 150 -18.89 5.27 -1.07
C ILE A 150 -19.99 4.23 -0.84
N GLN A 151 -20.06 3.63 0.36
CA GLN A 151 -21.15 2.72 0.72
C GLN A 151 -22.49 3.45 0.61
N GLY A 152 -23.43 2.87 -0.14
CA GLY A 152 -24.74 3.48 -0.40
C GLY A 152 -24.81 4.42 -1.61
N LEU A 153 -23.72 4.63 -2.35
CA LEU A 153 -23.78 5.26 -3.67
C LEU A 153 -24.32 4.26 -4.72
N PRO A 154 -24.96 4.75 -5.82
CA PRO A 154 -25.45 3.88 -6.87
C PRO A 154 -24.33 3.00 -7.44
N GLU A 155 -24.63 1.73 -7.68
CA GLU A 155 -23.65 0.79 -8.22
C GLU A 155 -23.19 1.25 -9.61
N PRO A 156 -21.90 1.06 -9.96
CA PRO A 156 -21.41 1.34 -11.30
C PRO A 156 -22.13 0.45 -12.32
N GLN A 157 -22.35 1.00 -13.52
CA GLN A 157 -23.05 0.30 -14.62
C GLN A 157 -22.37 -1.01 -15.03
N THR A 158 -21.06 -1.12 -14.84
CA THR A 158 -20.29 -2.33 -15.09
C THR A 158 -19.96 -3.04 -13.78
N ASP A 159 -20.55 -4.22 -13.59
CA ASP A 159 -20.34 -5.02 -12.40
C ASP A 159 -19.29 -6.12 -12.63
N LEU A 160 -18.11 -5.94 -12.05
CA LEU A 160 -17.01 -6.92 -12.11
C LEU A 160 -17.02 -7.90 -10.92
N LYS A 161 -18.06 -7.88 -10.06
CA LYS A 161 -18.17 -8.77 -8.88
C LYS A 161 -18.02 -10.25 -9.25
N HIS A 162 -18.45 -10.66 -10.44
CA HIS A 162 -18.49 -12.07 -10.86
C HIS A 162 -17.30 -12.52 -11.71
N CYS A 163 -16.48 -11.61 -12.24
CA CYS A 163 -15.32 -11.98 -13.07
C CYS A 163 -14.26 -12.78 -12.30
N PHE A 164 -14.20 -12.68 -10.96
CA PHE A 164 -13.24 -13.42 -10.15
C PHE A 164 -13.71 -14.84 -9.77
N VAL A 165 -14.96 -15.22 -10.10
CA VAL A 165 -15.57 -16.47 -9.62
C VAL A 165 -15.58 -17.58 -10.68
N LEU A 166 -15.41 -17.31 -11.97
CA LEU A 166 -15.52 -18.36 -12.99
C LEU A 166 -14.34 -18.34 -13.96
N ASP A 167 -13.30 -19.08 -13.59
CA ASP A 167 -12.54 -19.84 -14.60
C ASP A 167 -13.52 -20.79 -15.29
N GLY A 168 -13.84 -20.50 -16.55
CA GLY A 168 -14.56 -21.43 -17.41
C GLY A 168 -16.07 -21.24 -17.53
N LYS A 169 -16.55 -20.01 -17.77
CA LYS A 169 -17.48 -19.72 -18.87
C LYS A 169 -17.79 -18.23 -18.94
N GLU A 170 -17.60 -17.68 -20.14
CA GLU A 170 -18.09 -16.37 -20.55
C GLU A 170 -19.55 -16.19 -20.11
N LEU A 171 -19.85 -15.07 -19.45
CA LEU A 171 -21.14 -14.38 -19.46
C LEU A 171 -20.99 -13.10 -18.61
N CYS A 172 -20.30 -12.10 -19.18
CA CYS A 172 -20.60 -10.70 -18.89
C CYS A 172 -21.44 -10.20 -20.06
N ASN A 173 -22.75 -10.08 -19.84
CA ASN A 173 -23.66 -9.29 -20.66
C ASN A 173 -24.36 -8.31 -19.72
#